data_AF-A0A943KAC5-F1
#
_entry.id   AF-A0A943KAC5-F1
#
_cell.length_a   1.000
_cell.length_b   1.000
_cell.length_c   1.000
_cell.angle_alpha   90.00
_cell.angle_beta   90.00
_cell.angle_gamma   90.00
#
_symmetry.space_group_name_H-M   'P 1'
#
loop_
_entity.id
_entity.type
_entity.pdbx_description
1 polymer ?
#
loop_
_entity_poly.entity_id
_entity_poly.type
_entity_poly.pdbx_seq_one_letter_code
_entity_poly.pdbx_strand_id
1 'polypeptide(L)'
;MPKNRKSSPAAPLWASQNYLTSARIIRRLIQKSNLTNADHVIEIGPGKGHITRSLLETCRHVTAVRCLRRSATYSGFACFDAMRNRSCG
;
A
#
# COMPACT_ATOMS: atom_id res chain seq x y z
N MET A 1 42.62 -21.66 5.76
CA MET A 1 42.30 -20.22 5.79
C MET A 1 40.82 -20.02 5.50
N PRO A 2 40.02 -19.39 6.38
CA PRO A 2 38.62 -19.11 6.09
C PRO A 2 38.52 -17.95 5.09
N LYS A 3 37.75 -18.13 4.02
CA LYS A 3 37.50 -17.08 3.03
C LYS A 3 36.54 -16.06 3.62
N ASN A 4 37.03 -14.84 3.84
CA ASN A 4 36.24 -13.68 4.24
C ASN A 4 35.25 -13.33 3.12
N ARG A 5 34.01 -13.87 3.21
CA ARG A 5 32.89 -13.43 2.38
C ARG A 5 32.54 -12.02 2.83
N LYS A 6 33.09 -11.00 2.17
CA LYS A 6 32.61 -9.62 2.28
C LYS A 6 31.11 -9.64 1.95
N SER A 7 30.27 -9.49 2.96
CA SER A 7 28.83 -9.32 2.76
C SER A 7 28.62 -8.02 2.01
N SER A 8 28.18 -8.11 0.76
CA SER A 8 27.69 -6.95 0.02
C SER A 8 26.64 -6.24 0.88
N PRO A 9 26.57 -4.89 0.88
CA PRO A 9 25.55 -4.19 1.65
C PRO A 9 24.18 -4.70 1.20
N ALA A 10 23.41 -5.27 2.12
CA ALA A 10 22.06 -5.74 1.82
C ALA A 10 21.27 -4.55 1.27
N ALA A 11 20.59 -4.75 0.13
CA ALA A 11 19.70 -3.73 -0.42
C ALA A 11 18.71 -3.29 0.66
N PRO A 12 18.40 -1.99 0.75
CA PRO A 12 17.55 -1.49 1.82
C PRO A 12 16.15 -2.11 1.72
N LEU A 13 15.52 -2.40 2.87
CA LEU A 13 14.24 -3.12 2.93
C LEU A 13 13.12 -2.48 2.08
N TRP A 14 13.14 -1.15 1.93
CA TRP A 14 12.17 -0.44 1.09
C TRP A 14 12.28 -0.83 -0.40
N ALA A 15 13.47 -1.22 -0.87
CA ALA A 15 13.71 -1.63 -2.25
C ALA A 15 13.14 -3.03 -2.55
N SER A 16 12.77 -3.79 -1.51
CA SER A 16 12.12 -5.11 -1.65
C SER A 16 10.60 -5.00 -1.88
N GLN A 17 10.03 -3.80 -1.96
CA GLN A 17 8.60 -3.63 -2.19
C GLN A 17 8.23 -3.94 -3.65
N ASN A 18 7.40 -4.97 -3.83
CA ASN A 18 6.85 -5.31 -5.14
C ASN A 18 5.59 -4.49 -5.44
N TYR A 19 5.60 -3.75 -6.55
CA TYR A 19 4.44 -2.99 -7.00
C TYR A 19 3.59 -3.81 -7.96
N LEU A 20 2.31 -3.99 -7.62
CA LEU A 20 1.32 -4.50 -8.57
C LEU A 20 0.99 -3.38 -9.57
N THR A 21 1.31 -3.60 -10.85
CA THR A 21 1.07 -2.66 -11.95
C THR A 21 -0.10 -3.08 -12.84
N SER A 22 -0.46 -4.37 -12.84
CA SER A 22 -1.56 -4.89 -13.66
C SER A 22 -2.91 -4.51 -13.07
N ALA A 23 -3.59 -3.55 -13.70
CA ALA A 23 -4.95 -3.16 -13.35
C ALA A 23 -5.94 -4.33 -13.39
N ARG A 24 -5.73 -5.31 -14.29
CA ARG A 24 -6.56 -6.51 -14.38
C ARG A 24 -6.46 -7.38 -13.12
N ILE A 25 -5.25 -7.57 -12.59
CA ILE A 25 -5.04 -8.34 -11.35
C ILE A 25 -5.65 -7.58 -10.17
N ILE A 26 -5.42 -6.27 -10.09
CA ILE A 26 -5.95 -5.42 -9.01
C ILE A 26 -7.48 -5.47 -8.97
N ARG A 27 -8.15 -5.28 -10.12
CA ARG A 27 -9.62 -5.39 -10.19
C ARG A 27 -10.13 -6.77 -9.78
N ARG A 28 -9.45 -7.83 -10.24
CA ARG A 28 -9.82 -9.21 -9.87
C ARG A 28 -9.68 -9.47 -8.37
N LEU A 29 -8.65 -8.91 -7.73
CA LEU A 29 -8.48 -8.98 -6.27
C LEU A 29 -9.67 -8.32 -5.56
N ILE A 30 -9.97 -7.06 -5.91
CA ILE A 30 -11.06 -6.30 -5.28
C ILE A 30 -12.42 -6.98 -5.49
N GLN A 31 -12.70 -7.49 -6.69
CA GLN A 31 -13.93 -8.22 -6.96
C GLN A 31 -14.08 -9.48 -6.09
N LYS A 32 -12.97 -10.18 -5.80
CA LYS A 32 -12.98 -11.33 -4.90
C LYS A 32 -13.16 -10.94 -3.43
N SER A 33 -12.85 -9.70 -3.08
CA SER A 33 -12.93 -9.19 -1.70
C SER A 33 -14.34 -8.87 -1.22
N ASN A 34 -15.37 -8.96 -2.08
CA ASN A 34 -16.79 -8.70 -1.73
C ASN A 34 -17.00 -7.32 -1.05
N LEU A 35 -16.19 -6.33 -1.42
CA LEU A 35 -16.25 -4.98 -0.87
C LEU A 35 -17.38 -4.17 -1.50
N THR A 36 -18.00 -3.34 -0.70
CA THR A 36 -19.12 -2.46 -1.05
C THR A 36 -18.83 -1.01 -0.67
N ASN A 37 -19.75 -0.11 -1.01
CA ASN A 37 -19.62 1.31 -0.68
C ASN A 37 -19.84 1.62 0.82
N ALA A 38 -20.39 0.67 1.58
CA ALA A 38 -20.64 0.81 3.01
C ALA A 38 -19.40 0.45 3.85
N ASP A 39 -18.44 -0.25 3.25
CA ASP A 39 -17.26 -0.71 3.96
C ASP A 39 -16.22 0.40 4.15
N HIS A 40 -15.59 0.39 5.32
CA HIS A 40 -14.38 1.17 5.60
C HIS A 40 -13.16 0.27 5.46
N VAL A 41 -12.32 0.55 4.47
CA VAL A 41 -11.17 -0.29 4.14
C VAL A 41 -9.89 0.32 4.68
N ILE A 42 -9.07 -0.48 5.35
CA ILE A 42 -7.72 -0.10 5.76
C ILE A 42 -6.72 -0.75 4.80
N GLU A 43 -5.98 0.06 4.06
CA GLU A 43 -4.92 -0.40 3.16
C GLU A 43 -3.55 -0.28 3.83
N ILE A 44 -2.85 -1.39 3.99
CA ILE A 44 -1.48 -1.40 4.54
C ILE A 44 -0.47 -1.38 3.40
N GLY A 45 0.44 -0.42 3.42
CA GLY A 45 1.50 -0.29 2.42
C GLY A 45 0.99 0.14 1.04
N PRO A 46 0.28 1.29 0.92
CA PRO A 46 -0.34 1.73 -0.34
C PRO A 46 0.62 1.91 -1.52
N GLY A 47 1.94 1.96 -1.26
CA GLY A 47 2.96 2.05 -2.30
C GLY A 47 2.70 3.25 -3.22
N LYS A 48 2.61 3.02 -4.54
CA LYS A 48 2.29 4.04 -5.55
C LYS A 48 0.80 4.40 -5.64
N GLY A 49 -0.08 3.73 -4.89
CA GLY A 49 -1.52 4.03 -4.85
C GLY A 49 -2.35 3.34 -5.93
N HIS A 50 -1.82 2.34 -6.65
CA HIS A 50 -2.59 1.63 -7.68
C HIS A 50 -3.78 0.87 -7.11
N ILE A 51 -3.61 0.22 -5.95
CA ILE A 51 -4.69 -0.49 -5.26
C ILE A 51 -5.63 0.52 -4.59
N THR A 52 -5.08 1.53 -3.89
CA THR A 52 -5.83 2.64 -3.31
C THR A 52 -6.84 3.25 -4.28
N ARG A 53 -6.42 3.52 -5.53
CA ARG A 53 -7.30 4.09 -6.56
C ARG A 53 -8.47 3.18 -6.88
N SER A 54 -8.22 1.88 -7.08
CA SER A 54 -9.29 0.93 -7.37
C SER A 54 -10.18 0.67 -6.15
N LEU A 55 -9.65 0.71 -4.92
CA LEU A 55 -10.45 0.66 -3.71
C LEU A 55 -11.38 1.86 -3.61
N LEU A 56 -10.90 3.06 -3.97
CA LEU A 56 -11.70 4.27 -4.04
C LEU A 56 -12.75 4.25 -5.16
N GLU A 57 -12.74 3.29 -6.09
CA GLU A 57 -13.82 3.06 -7.07
C GLU A 57 -14.93 2.15 -6.48
N THR A 58 -14.60 1.30 -5.50
CA THR A 58 -15.54 0.37 -4.85
C THR A 58 -16.04 0.86 -3.48
N CYS A 59 -15.16 1.28 -2.58
CA CYS A 59 -15.44 1.70 -1.20
C CYS A 59 -15.50 3.23 -1.03
N ARG A 60 -16.30 3.71 -0.07
CA ARG A 60 -16.48 5.14 0.18
C ARG A 60 -15.40 5.73 1.08
N HIS A 61 -14.89 4.93 2.03
CA HIS A 61 -13.85 5.31 2.98
C HIS A 61 -12.67 4.34 2.87
N VAL A 62 -11.48 4.88 2.60
CA VAL A 62 -10.24 4.10 2.52
C VAL A 62 -9.16 4.82 3.32
N THR A 63 -8.66 4.15 4.37
CA THR A 63 -7.54 4.66 5.18
C THR A 63 -6.28 3.90 4.85
N ALA A 64 -5.28 4.59 4.30
CA ALA A 64 -4.04 4.00 3.86
C ALA A 64 -2.91 4.25 4.87
N VAL A 65 -2.29 3.18 5.37
CA VAL A 65 -1.23 3.24 6.39
C VAL A 65 0.09 2.79 5.78
N ARG A 66 1.13 3.63 5.85
CA ARG A 66 2.50 3.26 5.47
C ARG A 66 3.41 3.26 6.68
N CYS A 67 4.10 2.13 6.86
CA CYS A 67 5.19 2.02 7.82
C CYS A 67 6.50 2.42 7.12
N LEU A 68 7.00 3.63 7.39
CA LEU A 68 8.31 4.07 6.92
C LEU A 68 9.28 4.03 8.11
N ARG A 69 10.32 3.22 8.00
CA ARG A 69 11.49 3.36 8.87
C ARG A 69 12.37 4.48 8.29
N ARG A 70 12.15 5.73 8.70
CA ARG A 70 13.15 6.78 8.48
C ARG A 70 14.34 6.48 9.37
N SER A 71 15.52 6.31 8.79
CA SER A 71 16.77 6.32 9.52
C SER A 71 16.92 7.69 10.19
N ALA A 72 17.12 7.67 11.51
CA ALA A 72 17.15 8.79 12.45
C ALA A 72 15.75 9.25 12.97
N THR A 73 15.52 8.87 14.23
CA THR A 73 14.70 9.52 15.27
C THR A 73 13.20 9.26 15.40
N TYR A 74 12.42 8.84 14.39
CA TYR A 74 10.99 8.50 14.63
C TYR A 74 10.48 7.36 13.74
N SER A 75 9.97 6.29 14.37
CA SER A 75 9.12 5.26 13.76
C SER A 75 7.70 5.84 13.58
N GLY A 76 7.51 6.68 12.57
CA GLY A 76 6.20 7.27 12.27
C GLY A 76 5.39 6.42 11.30
N PHE A 77 4.15 6.08 11.67
CA PHE A 77 3.15 5.65 10.70
C PHE A 77 2.62 6.87 9.95
N ALA A 78 2.71 6.88 8.62
CA ALA A 78 2.02 7.87 7.81
C ALA A 78 0.66 7.29 7.45
N CYS A 79 -0.40 7.86 8.03
CA CYS A 79 -1.78 7.52 7.71
C CYS A 79 -2.35 8.57 6.75
N PHE A 80 -2.91 8.12 5.64
CA PHE A 80 -3.57 8.97 4.66
C PHE A 80 -5.02 8.49 4.53
N ASP A 81 -5.97 9.33 4.90
CA ASP A 81 -7.39 9.02 4.75
C ASP A 81 -7.92 9.57 3.42
N ALA A 82 -8.59 8.72 2.66
CA ALA A 82 -9.12 9.05 1.35
C ALA A 82 -10.62 8.74 1.34
N MET A 83 -11.42 9.76 1.04
CA MET A 83 -12.86 9.63 0.87
C MET A 83 -13.24 9.89 -0.59
N ARG A 84 -14.17 9.08 -1.10
CA ARG A 84 -14.73 9.32 -2.44
C ARG A 84 -15.74 10.47 -2.34
N ASN A 85 -15.37 11.62 -2.91
CA ASN A 85 -16.27 12.76 -3.03
C ASN A 85 -17.26 12.51 -4.20
N ARG A 86 -18.47 12.04 -3.89
CA ARG A 86 -19.57 12.03 -4.87
C ARG A 86 -20.51 13.19 -4.52
N SER A 87 -20.55 14.19 -5.39
CA SER A 87 -21.66 15.14 -5.44
C SER A 87 -22.93 14.31 -5.62
N CYS A 88 -23.82 14.36 -4.64
CA CYS A 88 -25.15 13.78 -4.74
C CYS A 88 -25.85 14.41 -5.95
N GLY A 89 -26.30 13.56 -6.87
CA GLY A 89 -27.30 13.89 -7.88
C GLY A 89 -28.52 13.03 -7.61
#